data_AF-A0A9P0JA40-F1
#
_entry.id   AF-A0A9P0JA40-F1
#
_cell.length_a   1.000
_cell.length_b   1.000
_cell.length_c   1.000
_cell.angle_alpha   90.00
_cell.angle_beta   90.00
_cell.angle_gamma   90.00
#
_symmetry.space_group_name_H-M   'P 1'
#
loop_
_entity.id
_entity.type
_entity.pdbx_description
1 polymer ?
#
loop_
_entity_poly.entity_id
_entity_poly.type
_entity_poly.pdbx_seq_one_letter_code
_entity_poly.pdbx_strand_id
1 'polypeptide(L)'
;MDTSNLPINHPCYCIDRKKLPGTFTDEANGKAITEFVALRSKSYAYNLSGVEKIKAKGVRGHVVKNHMSLADHKQCLFFNGTTVDSDTGRGIAIKQFELFKSTGHTPSTKQYTPFRVNISLRSFKHQMKSISTVKLALNRSDDKRIVLENQINTLAHGHYSLE
;
A
#
# COMPACT_ATOMS: atom_id res chain seq x y z
N MET A 1 -17.45 8.26 20.01
CA MET A 1 -16.77 8.62 18.76
C MET A 1 -16.21 10.03 18.92
N ASP A 2 -14.94 10.23 18.58
CA ASP A 2 -14.25 11.51 18.52
C ASP A 2 -14.44 12.08 17.11
N THR A 3 -15.26 13.13 17.03
CA THR A 3 -15.62 13.88 15.82
C THR A 3 -15.10 15.31 15.89
N SER A 4 -14.10 15.56 16.73
CA SER A 4 -13.50 16.89 16.94
C SER A 4 -12.73 17.43 15.72
N ASN A 5 -12.57 16.62 14.67
CA ASN A 5 -11.99 16.98 13.39
C ASN A 5 -12.99 17.59 12.39
N LEU A 6 -14.30 17.45 12.65
CA LEU A 6 -15.34 18.05 11.84
C LEU A 6 -15.36 19.59 11.98
N PRO A 7 -15.95 20.33 11.02
CA PRO A 7 -16.18 21.76 11.17
C PRO A 7 -17.04 22.07 12.40
N ILE A 8 -16.76 23.18 13.10
CA ILE A 8 -17.51 23.59 14.30
C ILE A 8 -19.02 23.72 14.04
N ASN A 9 -19.40 24.12 12.81
CA ASN A 9 -20.80 24.26 12.40
C ASN A 9 -21.51 22.92 12.11
N HIS A 10 -20.81 21.79 12.19
CA HIS A 10 -21.39 20.48 11.91
C HIS A 10 -22.18 19.95 13.11
N PRO A 11 -23.40 19.40 12.94
CA PRO A 11 -24.24 18.94 14.06
C PRO A 11 -23.58 17.85 14.90
N CYS A 12 -22.71 17.04 14.29
CA CYS A 12 -21.96 15.99 14.98
C CYS A 12 -20.60 16.45 15.54
N TYR A 13 -20.23 17.73 15.48
CA TYR A 13 -18.98 18.22 16.05
C TYR A 13 -19.02 18.12 17.58
N CYS A 14 -18.03 17.44 18.17
CA CYS A 14 -17.94 17.26 19.62
C CYS A 14 -16.47 17.33 20.04
N ILE A 15 -16.13 18.32 20.87
CA ILE A 15 -14.76 18.52 21.37
C ILE A 15 -14.48 17.71 22.63
N ASP A 16 -15.50 17.39 23.44
CA ASP A 16 -15.36 16.71 24.74
C ASP A 16 -14.70 15.34 24.61
N ARG A 17 -14.86 14.70 23.45
CA ARG A 17 -14.33 13.36 23.15
C ARG A 17 -12.96 13.36 22.48
N LYS A 18 -12.37 14.54 22.27
CA LYS A 18 -11.09 14.70 21.59
C LYS A 18 -9.98 13.94 22.30
N LYS A 19 -9.36 12.99 21.62
CA LYS A 19 -8.23 12.18 22.14
C LYS A 19 -8.54 11.45 23.47
N LEU A 20 -9.81 11.18 23.76
CA LEU A 20 -10.17 10.37 24.93
C LEU A 20 -9.81 8.88 24.67
N PRO A 21 -9.04 8.24 25.56
CA PRO A 21 -8.76 6.81 25.45
C PRO A 21 -10.04 5.97 25.40
N GLY A 22 -10.03 4.91 24.58
CA GLY A 22 -11.19 4.02 24.40
C GLY A 22 -12.29 4.57 23.47
N THR A 23 -12.14 5.79 22.94
CA THR A 23 -13.06 6.33 21.94
C THR A 23 -12.55 6.11 20.52
N PHE A 24 -13.45 5.79 19.59
CA PHE A 24 -13.14 5.70 18.16
C PHE A 24 -13.03 7.09 17.54
N THR A 25 -11.92 7.40 16.88
CA THR A 25 -11.75 8.64 16.09
C THR A 25 -12.31 8.47 14.68
N ASP A 26 -12.95 9.52 14.16
CA ASP A 26 -13.31 9.58 12.74
C ASP A 26 -12.06 9.76 11.86
N GLU A 27 -11.52 8.68 11.29
CA GLU A 27 -10.35 8.75 10.39
C GLU A 27 -10.68 9.35 9.00
N ALA A 28 -11.96 9.38 8.63
CA ALA A 28 -12.42 9.82 7.32
C ALA A 28 -12.75 11.33 7.29
N ASN A 29 -12.83 11.97 8.46
CA ASN A 29 -13.13 13.41 8.60
C ASN A 29 -14.45 13.80 7.90
N GLY A 30 -15.48 12.97 8.10
CA GLY A 30 -16.79 13.11 7.48
C GLY A 30 -16.84 12.84 5.97
N LYS A 31 -15.73 12.47 5.33
CA LYS A 31 -15.69 12.19 3.89
C LYS A 31 -16.05 10.73 3.60
N ALA A 32 -16.98 10.53 2.67
CA ALA A 32 -17.34 9.18 2.22
C ALA A 32 -16.18 8.55 1.43
N ILE A 33 -15.98 7.25 1.65
CA ILE A 33 -15.09 6.42 0.82
C ILE A 33 -15.85 6.10 -0.47
N THR A 34 -15.36 6.59 -1.60
CA THR A 34 -16.01 6.36 -2.90
C THR A 34 -15.53 5.07 -3.57
N GLU A 35 -14.26 4.74 -3.35
CA GLU A 35 -13.63 3.55 -3.93
C GLU A 35 -12.71 2.91 -2.90
N PHE A 36 -12.71 1.58 -2.86
CA PHE A 36 -11.86 0.78 -1.99
C PHE A 36 -11.32 -0.43 -2.75
N VAL A 37 -10.01 -0.64 -2.67
CA VAL A 37 -9.31 -1.76 -3.30
C VAL A 37 -8.37 -2.37 -2.26
N ALA A 38 -8.64 -3.62 -1.87
CA ALA A 38 -7.78 -4.38 -0.97
C ALA A 38 -7.09 -5.51 -1.74
N LEU A 39 -5.77 -5.58 -1.63
CA LEU A 39 -4.99 -6.67 -2.19
C LEU A 39 -4.69 -7.73 -1.12
N ARG A 40 -4.33 -7.29 0.09
CA ARG A 40 -3.87 -8.16 1.18
C ARG A 40 -4.07 -7.49 2.54
N SER A 41 -4.00 -8.27 3.62
CA SER A 41 -3.83 -7.75 4.98
C SER A 41 -2.76 -6.63 5.06
N LYS A 42 -3.18 -5.42 5.46
CA LYS A 42 -2.33 -4.21 5.57
C LYS A 42 -1.72 -3.73 4.23
N SER A 43 -2.35 -4.11 3.10
CA SER A 43 -2.05 -3.62 1.76
C SER A 43 -3.35 -3.29 1.00
N TYR A 44 -3.77 -2.02 1.04
CA TYR A 44 -5.02 -1.54 0.45
C TYR A 44 -4.92 -0.07 0.08
N ALA A 45 -5.79 0.35 -0.84
CA ALA A 45 -5.89 1.73 -1.30
C ALA A 45 -7.36 2.13 -1.37
N TYR A 46 -7.65 3.39 -1.07
CA TYR A 46 -9.01 3.91 -1.04
C TYR A 46 -9.04 5.40 -1.36
N ASN A 47 -10.18 5.86 -1.84
CA ASN A 47 -10.40 7.24 -2.22
C ASN A 47 -11.37 7.92 -1.24
N LEU A 48 -10.91 9.00 -0.59
CA LEU A 48 -11.73 9.85 0.27
C LEU A 48 -12.13 11.11 -0.51
N SER A 49 -13.28 11.07 -1.17
CA SER A 49 -13.86 12.21 -1.90
C SER A 49 -12.83 12.96 -2.79
N GLY A 50 -12.03 12.20 -3.56
CA GLY A 50 -11.01 12.72 -4.48
C GLY A 50 -9.57 12.61 -3.97
N VAL A 51 -9.35 12.32 -2.68
CA VAL A 51 -8.01 12.15 -2.10
C VAL A 51 -7.67 10.68 -1.95
N GLU A 52 -6.70 10.20 -2.73
CA GLU A 52 -6.20 8.83 -2.64
C GLU A 52 -5.37 8.62 -1.36
N LYS A 53 -5.69 7.57 -0.61
CA LYS A 53 -4.90 7.08 0.51
C LYS A 53 -4.49 5.63 0.26
N ILE A 54 -3.20 5.37 0.39
CA ILE A 54 -2.61 4.05 0.17
C ILE A 54 -1.94 3.58 1.46
N LYS A 55 -2.20 2.32 1.83
CA LYS A 55 -1.56 1.61 2.93
C LYS A 55 -0.84 0.40 2.34
N ALA A 56 0.48 0.35 2.47
CA ALA A 56 1.30 -0.76 1.97
C ALA A 56 2.38 -1.11 3.00
N LYS A 57 2.13 -2.12 3.84
CA LYS A 57 3.08 -2.53 4.88
C LYS A 57 4.38 -3.06 4.24
N GLY A 58 5.51 -2.54 4.71
CA GLY A 58 6.85 -2.98 4.26
C GLY A 58 7.43 -2.17 3.09
N VAL A 59 6.62 -1.32 2.47
CA VAL A 59 7.03 -0.31 1.48
C VAL A 59 7.29 1.02 2.20
N ARG A 60 8.30 1.78 1.76
CA ARG A 60 8.60 3.08 2.39
C ARG A 60 7.58 4.14 1.99
N GLY A 61 7.25 5.04 2.92
CA GLY A 61 6.23 6.07 2.71
C GLY A 61 6.48 6.98 1.50
N HIS A 62 7.73 7.36 1.22
CA HIS A 62 8.05 8.15 0.03
C HIS A 62 7.75 7.39 -1.28
N VAL A 63 7.96 6.07 -1.29
CA VAL A 63 7.65 5.21 -2.44
C VAL A 63 6.15 5.12 -2.63
N VAL A 64 5.40 4.96 -1.53
CA VAL A 64 3.94 4.94 -1.57
C VAL A 64 3.39 6.27 -2.12
N LYS A 65 3.94 7.41 -1.69
CA LYS A 65 3.48 8.74 -2.12
C LYS A 65 3.77 9.05 -3.59
N ASN A 66 4.95 8.66 -4.08
CA ASN A 66 5.43 9.10 -5.39
C ASN A 66 5.26 8.03 -6.50
N HIS A 67 5.19 6.75 -6.13
CA HIS A 67 5.29 5.65 -7.10
C HIS A 67 4.15 4.63 -7.00
N MET A 68 3.14 4.85 -6.17
CA MET A 68 1.96 4.00 -6.08
C MET A 68 0.71 4.85 -6.26
N SER A 69 -0.29 4.27 -6.93
CA SER A 69 -1.58 4.92 -7.18
C SER A 69 -2.73 3.95 -6.89
N LEU A 70 -3.95 4.45 -6.75
CA LEU A 70 -5.14 3.59 -6.68
C LEU A 70 -5.33 2.79 -7.99
N ALA A 71 -5.00 3.38 -9.14
CA ALA A 71 -5.04 2.72 -10.43
C ALA A 71 -4.09 1.52 -10.49
N ASP A 72 -2.88 1.63 -9.94
CA ASP A 72 -1.92 0.51 -9.86
C ASP A 72 -2.50 -0.66 -9.06
N HIS A 73 -3.28 -0.38 -7.99
CA HIS A 73 -3.93 -1.43 -7.19
C HIS A 73 -5.07 -2.10 -7.97
N LYS A 74 -5.89 -1.33 -8.68
CA LYS A 74 -6.95 -1.87 -9.56
C LYS A 74 -6.35 -2.74 -10.65
N GLN A 75 -5.28 -2.26 -11.29
CA GLN A 75 -4.53 -3.05 -12.26
C GLN A 75 -4.04 -4.35 -11.63
N CYS A 76 -3.39 -4.30 -10.45
CA CYS A 76 -2.94 -5.51 -9.75
C CYS A 76 -4.05 -6.51 -9.45
N LEU A 77 -5.24 -6.03 -9.07
CA LEU A 77 -6.36 -6.88 -8.68
C LEU A 77 -6.97 -7.60 -9.89
N PHE A 78 -7.19 -6.85 -10.98
CA PHE A 78 -7.87 -7.33 -12.19
C PHE A 78 -6.91 -7.78 -13.31
N PHE A 79 -5.61 -7.84 -13.03
CA PHE A 79 -4.63 -8.29 -14.01
C PHE A 79 -4.84 -9.78 -14.33
N ASN A 80 -5.26 -10.06 -15.56
CA ASN A 80 -5.46 -11.42 -16.09
C ASN A 80 -4.27 -11.90 -16.94
N GLY A 81 -3.19 -11.11 -17.05
CA GLY A 81 -2.02 -11.49 -17.84
C GLY A 81 -1.14 -12.51 -17.12
N THR A 82 -0.25 -13.16 -17.87
CA THR A 82 0.86 -13.93 -17.29
C THR A 82 1.72 -12.99 -16.44
N THR A 83 1.95 -13.35 -15.18
CA THR A 83 2.91 -12.64 -14.35
C THR A 83 4.27 -12.69 -15.03
N VAL A 84 4.84 -11.52 -15.35
CA VAL A 84 6.23 -11.43 -15.83
C VAL A 84 7.11 -12.17 -14.83
N ASP A 85 8.09 -12.92 -15.31
CA ASP A 85 9.03 -13.59 -14.43
C ASP A 85 9.63 -12.59 -13.42
N SER A 86 9.91 -13.08 -12.22
CA SER A 86 10.24 -12.18 -11.11
C SER A 86 11.50 -11.35 -11.37
N ASP A 87 12.39 -11.81 -12.23
CA ASP A 87 13.66 -11.15 -12.53
C ASP A 87 13.51 -10.06 -13.59
N THR A 88 12.75 -10.31 -14.66
CA THR A 88 12.34 -9.29 -15.63
C THR A 88 11.53 -8.19 -14.94
N GLY A 89 10.61 -8.56 -14.04
CA GLY A 89 9.81 -7.61 -13.26
C GLY A 89 10.68 -6.69 -12.38
N ARG A 90 11.73 -7.24 -11.75
CA ARG A 90 12.73 -6.46 -10.99
C ARG A 90 13.54 -5.54 -11.89
N GLY A 91 13.98 -6.02 -13.05
CA GLY A 91 14.75 -5.23 -14.01
C GLY A 91 13.98 -4.01 -14.52
N ILE A 92 12.69 -4.18 -14.84
CA ILE A 92 11.80 -3.07 -15.24
C ILE A 92 11.68 -2.04 -14.12
N ALA A 93 11.50 -2.48 -12.87
CA ALA A 93 11.36 -1.57 -11.73
C ALA A 93 12.63 -0.74 -11.47
N ILE A 94 13.82 -1.30 -11.71
CA ILE A 94 15.10 -0.56 -11.61
C ILE A 94 15.17 0.52 -12.69
N LYS A 95 14.88 0.17 -13.95
CA LYS A 95 14.88 1.13 -15.08
C LYS A 95 13.92 2.29 -14.85
N GLN A 96 12.70 1.99 -14.39
CA GLN A 96 11.70 3.03 -14.06
C GLN A 96 12.17 3.95 -12.94
N PHE A 97 12.85 3.40 -11.94
CA PHE A 97 13.38 4.16 -10.83
C PHE A 97 14.57 5.04 -11.24
N GLU A 98 15.47 4.56 -12.09
CA GLU A 98 16.55 5.36 -12.66
C GLU A 98 16.02 6.51 -13.51
N LEU A 99 15.02 6.24 -14.34
CA LEU A 99 14.33 7.28 -15.11
C LEU A 99 13.66 8.33 -14.22
N PHE A 100 13.08 7.91 -13.09
CA PHE A 100 12.54 8.86 -12.13
C PHE A 100 13.62 9.75 -11.51
N LYS A 101 14.81 9.20 -11.18
CA LYS A 101 15.90 10.01 -10.64
C LYS A 101 16.40 11.06 -11.62
N SER A 102 16.48 10.73 -12.91
CA SER A 102 16.94 11.68 -13.93
C SER A 102 15.90 12.75 -14.24
N THR A 103 14.62 12.36 -14.31
CA THR A 103 13.55 13.24 -14.81
C THR A 103 12.80 13.98 -13.70
N GLY A 104 12.88 13.50 -12.44
CA GLY A 104 12.11 14.00 -11.29
C GLY A 104 10.61 13.72 -11.35
N HIS A 105 10.11 13.27 -12.49
CA HIS A 105 8.71 12.98 -12.76
C HIS A 105 8.51 11.49 -12.93
N THR A 106 7.37 10.98 -12.46
CA THR A 106 7.01 9.60 -12.76
C THR A 106 6.44 9.53 -14.19
N PRO A 107 6.92 8.62 -15.05
CA PRO A 107 6.45 8.55 -16.43
C PRO A 107 4.93 8.33 -16.50
N SER A 108 4.27 8.93 -17.48
CA SER A 108 2.84 8.73 -17.78
C SER A 108 2.57 7.29 -18.25
N THR A 109 3.45 6.77 -19.10
CA THR A 109 3.39 5.43 -19.69
C THR A 109 4.11 4.40 -18.81
N LYS A 110 3.63 4.15 -17.59
CA LYS A 110 4.18 3.07 -16.76
C LYS A 110 3.73 1.73 -17.30
N GLN A 111 4.64 0.95 -17.85
CA GLN A 111 4.45 -0.49 -17.93
C GLN A 111 4.22 -1.01 -16.50
N TYR A 112 3.10 -1.70 -16.28
CA TYR A 112 2.72 -2.20 -14.97
C TYR A 112 3.77 -3.21 -14.49
N THR A 113 4.37 -2.93 -13.34
CA THR A 113 5.24 -3.86 -12.61
C THR A 113 4.83 -3.87 -11.14
N PRO A 114 4.76 -5.04 -10.49
CA PRO A 114 4.40 -5.13 -9.08
C PRO A 114 5.55 -4.72 -8.14
N PHE A 115 6.76 -4.50 -8.67
CA PHE A 115 7.96 -4.19 -7.88
C PHE A 115 8.22 -2.68 -7.76
N ARG A 116 8.78 -2.24 -6.62
CA ARG A 116 9.23 -0.87 -6.39
C ARG A 116 10.58 -0.83 -5.70
N VAL A 117 11.40 0.16 -6.04
CA VAL A 117 12.71 0.37 -5.41
C VAL A 117 12.55 1.21 -4.14
N ASN A 118 12.96 0.64 -3.01
CA ASN A 118 13.03 1.35 -1.73
C ASN A 118 14.47 1.80 -1.47
N ILE A 119 14.67 3.09 -1.21
CA ILE A 119 15.96 3.61 -0.72
C ILE A 119 15.91 3.74 0.79
N SER A 120 16.93 3.24 1.48
CA SER A 120 17.10 3.34 2.93
C SER A 120 18.50 3.72 3.37
N LEU A 121 18.61 4.57 4.39
CA LEU A 121 19.86 4.80 5.09
C LEU A 121 20.00 3.77 6.21
N ARG A 122 21.15 3.11 6.30
CA ARG A 122 21.48 2.12 7.34
C ARG A 122 22.94 2.25 7.74
N SER A 123 23.22 2.04 9.02
CA SER A 123 24.58 1.91 9.54
C SER A 123 25.02 0.46 9.51
N PHE A 124 26.24 0.20 9.03
CA PHE A 124 26.92 -1.08 9.17
C PHE A 124 28.33 -0.84 9.70
N LYS A 125 28.66 -1.48 10.83
CA LYS A 125 29.96 -1.26 11.50
C LYS A 125 30.28 0.24 11.66
N HIS A 126 29.29 1.00 12.12
CA HIS A 126 29.35 2.46 12.30
C HIS A 126 29.54 3.30 11.02
N GLN A 127 29.47 2.68 9.83
CA GLN A 127 29.51 3.40 8.55
C GLN A 127 28.10 3.53 7.96
N MET A 128 27.70 4.77 7.69
CA MET A 128 26.42 5.07 7.05
C MET A 128 26.46 4.72 5.57
N LYS A 129 25.46 3.96 5.11
CA LYS A 129 25.30 3.55 3.71
C LYS A 129 23.87 3.77 3.24
N SER A 130 23.71 4.11 1.97
CA SER A 130 22.42 4.10 1.29
C SER A 130 22.22 2.74 0.63
N ILE A 131 21.17 2.03 1.01
CA ILE A 131 20.78 0.73 0.46
C ILE A 131 19.54 0.93 -0.41
N SER A 132 19.64 0.56 -1.68
CA SER A 132 18.50 0.33 -2.55
C SER A 132 18.07 -1.14 -2.45
N THR A 133 16.77 -1.38 -2.31
CA THR A 133 16.20 -2.73 -2.33
C THR A 133 14.96 -2.74 -3.20
N VAL A 134 14.93 -3.62 -4.19
CA VAL A 134 13.73 -3.87 -4.99
C VAL A 134 12.79 -4.76 -4.17
N LYS A 135 11.57 -4.27 -3.92
CA LYS A 135 10.56 -5.01 -3.17
C LYS A 135 9.33 -5.25 -4.03
N LEU A 136 8.70 -6.40 -3.83
CA LEU A 136 7.34 -6.63 -4.30
C LEU A 136 6.41 -5.70 -3.50
N ALA A 137 5.81 -4.72 -4.16
CA ALA A 137 5.00 -3.68 -3.54
C ALA A 137 3.50 -3.89 -3.76
N LEU A 138 3.13 -4.47 -4.91
CA LEU A 138 1.75 -4.80 -5.27
C LEU A 138 1.68 -6.31 -5.47
N ASN A 139 0.88 -6.99 -4.66
CA ASN A 139 0.63 -8.42 -4.82
C ASN A 139 -0.77 -8.72 -4.35
N ARG A 140 -1.56 -9.41 -5.19
CA ARG A 140 -2.91 -9.85 -4.84
C ARG A 140 -2.92 -11.15 -4.02
N SER A 141 -1.85 -11.93 -4.06
CA SER A 141 -1.75 -13.15 -3.28
C SER A 141 -1.39 -12.82 -1.82
N ASP A 142 -2.08 -13.43 -0.85
CA ASP A 142 -1.72 -13.26 0.56
C ASP A 142 -0.66 -14.30 0.98
N ASP A 143 0.60 -13.87 1.11
CA ASP A 143 1.70 -14.76 1.50
C ASP A 143 1.60 -15.29 2.96
N LYS A 144 0.62 -14.86 3.77
CA LYS A 144 0.49 -15.29 5.18
C LYS A 144 -0.56 -16.36 5.41
N ARG A 145 -1.46 -16.55 4.45
CA ARG A 145 -2.60 -17.44 4.60
C ARG A 145 -2.83 -18.19 3.30
N ILE A 146 -3.04 -19.49 3.43
CA ILE A 146 -3.45 -20.35 2.33
C ILE A 146 -4.97 -20.39 2.31
N VAL A 147 -5.57 -19.94 1.21
CA VAL A 147 -7.01 -20.04 0.99
C VAL A 147 -7.31 -21.47 0.55
N LEU A 148 -8.20 -22.15 1.27
CA LEU A 148 -8.61 -23.52 0.96
C LEU A 148 -9.50 -23.54 -0.30
N GLU A 149 -9.72 -24.72 -0.86
CA GLU A 149 -10.52 -24.90 -2.10
C GLU A 149 -11.93 -24.32 -1.99
N ASN A 150 -12.50 -24.30 -0.80
CA ASN A 150 -13.82 -23.72 -0.55
C ASN A 150 -13.86 -22.18 -0.58
N GLN A 151 -12.71 -21.52 -0.81
CA GLN A 151 -12.53 -20.06 -0.92
C GLN A 151 -12.98 -19.23 0.30
N ILE A 152 -13.37 -19.88 1.41
CA ILE A 152 -13.87 -19.24 2.62
C ILE A 152 -12.88 -19.45 3.76
N ASN A 153 -12.44 -20.70 3.93
CA ASN A 153 -11.53 -21.05 5.01
C ASN A 153 -10.10 -20.74 4.61
N THR A 154 -9.34 -20.23 5.57
CA THR A 154 -7.92 -19.91 5.35
C THR A 154 -7.08 -20.48 6.48
N LEU A 155 -6.00 -21.17 6.14
CA LEU A 155 -5.01 -21.66 7.10
C LEU A 155 -3.81 -20.73 7.12
N ALA A 156 -3.17 -20.58 8.29
CA ALA A 156 -1.91 -19.85 8.37
C ALA A 156 -0.79 -20.67 7.70
N HIS A 157 0.22 -20.00 7.17
CA HIS A 157 1.44 -20.68 6.71
C HIS A 157 2.07 -21.49 7.86
N GLY A 158 2.44 -22.76 7.62
CA GLY A 158 2.97 -23.68 8.65
C GLY A 158 1.91 -24.31 9.55
N HIS A 159 0.65 -24.33 9.13
CA HIS A 159 -0.40 -25.06 9.84
C HIS A 159 -0.22 -26.56 9.66
N TYR A 160 -0.45 -27.36 10.72
CA TYR A 160 -0.26 -28.81 10.71
C TYR A 160 -1.05 -29.57 9.64
N SER A 161 -2.14 -28.99 9.12
CA SER A 161 -2.95 -29.58 8.04
C SER A 161 -2.45 -29.26 6.63
N LEU A 162 -1.38 -28.46 6.51
CA LEU A 162 -0.73 -28.10 5.25
C LEU A 162 0.60 -28.85 5.05
N GLU A 163 1.08 -29.55 6.07
CA GLU A 163 2.30 -30.37 6.08
C GLU A 163 1.96 -31.86 6.16
#